data_AF-A0A1G7VV89-F1
#
_entry.id   AF-A0A1G7VV89-F1
#
_cell.length_a   1.000
_cell.length_b   1.000
_cell.length_c   1.000
_cell.angle_alpha   90.00
_cell.angle_beta   90.00
_cell.angle_gamma   90.00
#
_symmetry.space_group_name_H-M   'P 1'
#
loop_
_entity.id
_entity.type
_entity.pdbx_description
1 polymer ?
#
loop_
_entity_poly.entity_id
_entity_poly.type
_entity_poly.pdbx_seq_one_letter_code
_entity_poly.pdbx_strand_id
1 'polypeptide(L)'
;HCFIPLNKRNSKNPPLTDDGYIVCEAGIKMLKDGKQYFDGFIKQKFVCKFCNSKDDSACPIQHPKYFNGKKHRGCTKYAIISSDYRSSINRDSLYFKAVYRLRVESERYNSRFKALDFEKAYVRNINSVSNLNTFGHITLLTVAIVAIKLGKFDEFKSLVALMQSA
;
A
#
# COMPACT_ATOMS: atom_id res chain seq x y z
N HIS A 1 -15.45 -9.23 6.00
CA HIS A 1 -14.62 -8.04 6.31
C HIS A 1 -14.12 -7.43 5.01
N CYS A 2 -14.13 -6.10 4.91
CA CYS A 2 -13.55 -5.38 3.77
C CYS A 2 -12.41 -4.50 4.29
N PHE A 3 -11.18 -4.79 3.87
CA PHE A 3 -10.02 -4.01 4.26
C PHE A 3 -9.78 -2.87 3.27
N ILE A 4 -9.58 -1.66 3.79
CA ILE A 4 -9.25 -0.51 2.95
C ILE A 4 -7.75 -0.57 2.62
N PRO A 5 -7.35 -0.65 1.33
CA PRO A 5 -5.96 -0.87 0.94
C PRO A 5 -5.07 0.32 1.30
N LEU A 6 -3.93 0.10 1.92
CA LEU A 6 -2.93 1.17 2.08
C LEU A 6 -2.15 1.35 0.78
N ASN A 7 -2.03 2.60 0.33
CA ASN A 7 -1.11 2.95 -0.72
C ASN A 7 0.32 2.91 -0.17
N LYS A 8 1.11 1.93 -0.61
CA LYS A 8 2.53 1.82 -0.24
C LYS A 8 3.45 2.66 -1.13
N ARG A 9 2.95 3.26 -2.21
CA ARG A 9 3.78 4.09 -3.09
C ARG A 9 4.30 5.28 -2.29
N ASN A 10 5.61 5.53 -2.36
CA ASN A 10 6.30 6.59 -1.63
C ASN A 10 6.19 6.52 -0.09
N SER A 11 5.78 5.38 0.49
CA SER A 11 5.80 5.20 1.94
C SER A 11 7.24 5.08 2.42
N LYS A 12 7.72 6.08 3.15
CA LYS A 12 9.02 6.03 3.81
C LYS A 12 8.87 5.17 5.06
N ASN A 13 9.45 3.97 5.06
CA ASN A 13 9.61 3.17 6.26
C ASN A 13 10.96 3.56 6.88
N PRO A 14 10.98 4.45 7.90
CA PRO A 14 12.23 4.77 8.55
C PRO A 14 12.78 3.50 9.21
N PRO A 15 14.10 3.26 9.15
CA PRO A 15 14.69 2.16 9.89
C PRO A 15 14.44 2.36 11.38
N LEU A 16 14.08 1.26 12.04
CA LEU A 16 13.81 1.18 13.46
C LEU A 16 14.89 0.31 14.11
N THR A 17 15.24 0.62 15.36
CA THR A 17 16.00 -0.28 16.24
C THR A 17 15.12 -1.47 16.64
N ASP A 18 15.72 -2.55 17.16
CA ASP A 18 14.98 -3.71 17.69
C ASP A 18 13.99 -3.31 18.80
N ASP A 19 14.35 -2.29 19.60
CA ASP A 19 13.49 -1.66 20.60
C ASP A 19 12.33 -0.82 20.01
N GLY A 20 12.20 -0.72 18.69
CA GLY A 20 11.16 0.06 18.00
C GLY A 20 11.41 1.59 17.93
N TYR A 21 12.66 2.05 18.09
CA TYR A 21 12.98 3.48 18.01
C TYR A 21 13.47 3.88 16.63
N ILE A 22 13.13 5.10 16.19
CA ILE A 22 13.62 5.64 14.92
C ILE A 22 15.12 5.89 14.99
N VAL A 23 15.83 5.48 13.94
CA VAL A 23 17.26 5.77 13.77
C VAL A 23 17.50 6.89 12.75
N CYS A 24 18.59 7.64 12.93
CA CYS A 24 19.07 8.59 11.92
C CYS A 24 19.78 7.87 10.77
N GLU A 25 20.24 8.61 9.76
CA GLU A 25 20.98 8.04 8.61
C GLU A 25 22.31 7.38 9.01
N ALA A 26 22.89 7.79 10.14
CA ALA A 26 24.07 7.15 10.72
C ALA A 26 23.76 5.90 11.56
N GLY A 27 22.51 5.41 11.57
CA GLY A 27 22.10 4.26 12.39
C GLY A 27 21.95 4.56 13.89
N ILE A 28 22.05 5.82 14.31
CA ILE A 28 21.99 6.20 15.73
C ILE A 28 20.54 6.40 16.17
N LYS A 29 20.18 5.81 17.32
CA LYS A 29 18.87 5.97 17.98
C LYS A 29 18.56 7.44 18.25
N MET A 30 17.41 7.91 17.76
CA MET A 30 16.94 9.28 17.96
C MET A 30 16.13 9.41 19.25
N LEU A 31 16.17 10.59 19.87
CA LEU A 31 15.43 10.93 21.09
C LEU A 31 14.05 11.48 20.76
N LYS A 32 13.03 11.17 21.57
CA LYS A 32 11.69 11.76 21.45
C LYS A 32 11.73 13.21 21.94
N ASP A 33 11.20 14.13 21.14
CA ASP A 33 11.24 15.57 21.42
C ASP A 33 9.86 16.20 21.20
N GLY A 34 8.96 16.07 22.19
CA GLY A 34 7.62 16.64 22.13
C GLY A 34 6.65 15.93 21.17
N LYS A 35 5.36 16.29 21.29
CA LYS A 35 4.26 15.76 20.49
C LYS A 35 3.42 16.92 19.98
N GLN A 36 2.90 16.78 18.76
CA GLN A 36 1.84 17.63 18.23
C GLN A 36 0.56 16.80 18.09
N TYR A 37 -0.54 17.32 18.59
CA TYR A 37 -1.84 16.68 18.59
C TYR A 37 -2.67 17.24 17.42
N PHE A 38 -3.18 16.34 16.59
CA PHE A 38 -4.09 16.65 15.49
C PHE A 38 -5.38 15.84 15.65
N ASP A 39 -6.42 16.22 14.93
CA ASP A 39 -7.63 15.41 14.89
C ASP A 39 -7.35 14.06 14.21
N GLY A 40 -7.55 12.97 14.95
CA GLY A 40 -7.33 11.60 14.49
C GLY A 40 -5.89 11.05 14.51
N PHE A 41 -4.86 11.86 14.81
CA PHE A 41 -3.47 11.35 14.95
C PHE A 41 -2.56 12.25 15.79
N ILE A 42 -1.47 11.66 16.29
CA ILE A 42 -0.39 12.35 16.99
C ILE A 42 0.86 12.34 16.12
N LYS A 43 1.48 13.50 15.94
CA LYS A 43 2.79 13.62 15.29
C LYS A 43 3.88 13.68 16.37
N GLN A 44 4.60 12.58 16.53
CA GLN A 44 5.75 12.48 17.44
C GLN A 44 7.01 13.00 16.74
N LYS A 45 7.67 13.99 17.32
CA LYS A 45 8.96 14.48 16.82
C LYS A 45 10.10 13.70 17.45
N PHE A 46 11.14 13.45 16.65
CA PHE A 46 12.38 12.80 17.04
C PHE A 46 13.56 13.67 16.64
N VAL A 47 14.53 13.82 17.53
CA VAL A 47 15.76 14.60 17.32
C VAL A 47 17.01 13.75 17.50
N CYS A 48 18.11 14.19 16.89
CA CYS A 48 19.41 13.57 17.07
C CYS A 48 19.80 13.51 18.55
N LYS A 49 20.44 12.40 18.97
CA LYS A 49 20.97 12.25 20.34
C LYS A 49 21.96 13.36 20.71
N PHE A 50 22.71 13.83 19.73
CA PHE A 50 23.72 14.87 19.91
C PHE A 50 23.19 16.28 19.67
N CYS A 51 21.87 16.50 19.71
CA CYS A 51 21.30 17.79 19.33
C CYS A 51 21.78 18.98 20.15
N ASN A 52 22.24 18.74 21.38
CA ASN A 52 22.79 19.74 22.29
C ASN A 52 24.32 19.61 22.45
N SER A 53 24.96 18.67 21.75
CA SER A 53 26.40 18.49 21.81
C SER A 53 27.11 19.64 21.09
N LYS A 54 28.22 20.09 21.67
CA LYS A 54 29.14 21.05 21.02
C LYS A 54 30.29 20.36 20.30
N ASP A 55 30.41 19.04 20.45
CA ASP A 55 31.45 18.26 19.79
C ASP A 55 31.09 18.02 18.32
N ASP A 56 31.91 18.60 17.45
CA ASP A 56 31.77 18.50 16.00
C ASP A 56 32.17 17.11 15.48
N SER A 57 32.88 16.30 16.28
CA SER A 57 33.25 14.91 15.93
C SER A 57 32.15 13.89 16.23
N ALA A 58 31.07 14.29 16.93
CA ALA A 58 30.05 13.36 17.41
C ALA A 58 29.15 12.77 16.30
N CYS A 59 29.08 13.41 15.13
CA CYS A 59 28.30 12.88 14.00
C CYS A 59 29.21 12.11 13.02
N PRO A 60 29.09 10.78 12.92
CA PRO A 60 30.02 9.97 12.13
C PRO A 60 29.89 10.18 10.61
N ILE A 61 28.76 10.73 10.14
CA ILE A 61 28.47 10.95 8.72
C ILE A 61 28.58 12.42 8.30
N GLN A 62 29.08 13.28 9.18
CA GLN A 62 29.19 14.73 8.95
C GLN A 62 27.91 15.39 8.38
N HIS A 63 26.74 15.02 8.91
CA HIS A 63 25.46 15.39 8.29
C HIS A 63 25.25 16.92 8.27
N PRO A 64 24.83 17.56 7.16
CA PRO A 64 24.72 19.03 7.05
C PRO A 64 23.84 19.69 8.12
N LYS A 65 22.75 19.05 8.53
CA LYS A 65 21.89 19.53 9.64
C LYS A 65 22.59 19.56 11.00
N TYR A 66 23.67 18.81 11.19
CA TYR A 66 24.49 18.86 12.40
C TYR A 66 25.47 20.05 12.36
N PHE A 67 26.09 20.30 11.21
CA PHE A 67 27.04 21.41 11.00
C PHE A 67 26.36 22.68 10.51
N ASN A 68 25.24 23.05 11.13
CA ASN A 68 24.42 24.19 10.69
C ASN A 68 24.64 25.47 11.51
N GLY A 69 25.61 25.47 12.44
CA GLY A 69 25.91 26.61 13.33
C GLY A 69 24.83 26.93 14.37
N LYS A 70 23.75 26.15 14.48
CA LYS A 70 22.66 26.41 15.43
C LYS A 70 23.01 25.86 16.83
N LYS A 71 22.32 26.39 17.85
CA LYS A 71 22.41 25.86 19.22
C LYS A 71 21.86 24.43 19.33
N HIS A 72 20.74 24.17 18.65
CA HIS A 72 20.15 22.84 18.51
C HIS A 72 20.43 22.27 17.12
N ARG A 73 21.30 21.27 17.07
CA ARG A 73 21.87 20.72 15.83
C ARG A 73 21.32 19.32 15.52
N GLY A 74 21.55 18.86 14.31
CA GLY A 74 21.35 17.47 13.92
C GLY A 74 20.02 17.17 13.23
N CYS A 75 19.80 15.88 12.98
CA CYS A 75 18.65 15.40 12.22
C CYS A 75 17.35 15.48 13.05
N THR A 76 16.26 15.83 12.36
CA THR A 76 14.90 15.75 12.91
C THR A 76 14.07 14.84 12.03
N LYS A 77 13.32 13.94 12.65
CA LYS A 77 12.34 13.06 11.99
C LYS A 77 11.01 13.15 12.72
N TYR A 78 9.94 12.76 12.03
CA TYR A 78 8.59 12.72 12.60
C TYR A 78 7.98 11.35 12.34
N ALA A 79 7.28 10.82 13.34
CA ALA A 79 6.42 9.65 13.19
C ALA A 79 4.97 10.06 13.39
N ILE A 80 4.08 9.49 12.57
CA ILE A 80 2.64 9.61 12.76
C ILE A 80 2.21 8.40 13.59
N ILE A 81 1.58 8.67 14.72
CA ILE A 81 0.94 7.68 15.58
C ILE A 81 -0.56 7.90 15.42
N SER A 82 -1.20 7.11 14.57
CA SER A 82 -2.64 7.12 14.36
C SER A 82 -3.31 5.92 15.04
N SER A 83 -4.49 6.15 15.61
CA SER A 83 -5.36 5.08 16.12
C SER A 83 -6.44 4.70 15.10
N ASP A 84 -6.21 4.98 13.81
CA ASP A 84 -7.19 4.73 12.77
C ASP A 84 -7.33 3.22 12.47
N TYR A 85 -8.49 2.80 11.98
CA TYR A 85 -8.74 1.40 11.63
C TYR A 85 -7.65 0.81 10.71
N ARG A 86 -6.99 1.62 9.87
CA ARG A 86 -5.96 1.12 8.96
C ARG A 86 -4.67 0.77 9.71
N SER A 87 -4.31 1.51 10.76
CA SER A 87 -3.11 1.23 11.54
C SER A 87 -3.27 -0.04 12.40
N SER A 88 -4.49 -0.36 12.82
CA SER A 88 -4.78 -1.55 13.65
C SER A 88 -4.80 -2.88 12.89
N ILE A 89 -4.84 -2.86 11.55
CA ILE A 89 -4.86 -4.09 10.75
C ILE A 89 -3.48 -4.76 10.74
N ASN A 90 -3.41 -5.99 11.27
CA ASN A 90 -2.27 -6.87 11.08
C ASN A 90 -2.24 -7.43 9.64
N ARG A 91 -1.32 -6.90 8.82
CA ARG A 91 -1.18 -7.26 7.39
C ARG A 91 -0.43 -8.56 7.15
N ASP A 92 0.29 -9.06 8.16
CA ASP A 92 1.02 -10.31 8.06
C ASP A 92 0.13 -11.52 8.39
N SER A 93 -1.01 -11.27 9.04
CA SER A 93 -2.01 -12.29 9.35
C SER A 93 -2.51 -13.03 8.10
N LEU A 94 -2.70 -14.34 8.24
CA LEU A 94 -3.29 -15.19 7.19
C LEU A 94 -4.70 -14.72 6.85
N TYR A 95 -5.47 -14.29 7.85
CA TYR A 95 -6.81 -13.74 7.68
C TYR A 95 -6.84 -12.53 6.76
N PHE A 96 -5.97 -11.54 7.00
CA PHE A 96 -5.85 -10.37 6.12
C PHE A 96 -5.48 -10.79 4.69
N LYS A 97 -4.47 -11.64 4.54
CA LYS A 97 -3.99 -12.09 3.22
C LYS A 97 -5.08 -12.83 2.43
N ALA A 98 -5.89 -13.66 3.09
CA ALA A 98 -6.98 -14.40 2.46
C ALA A 98 -8.09 -13.45 1.95
N VAL A 99 -8.58 -12.56 2.81
CA VAL A 99 -9.63 -11.59 2.44
C VAL A 99 -9.12 -10.60 1.39
N TYR A 100 -7.88 -10.13 1.51
CA TYR A 100 -7.28 -9.21 0.56
C TYR A 100 -7.09 -9.85 -0.82
N ARG A 101 -6.75 -11.16 -0.87
CA ARG A 101 -6.69 -11.91 -2.13
C ARG A 101 -8.04 -11.94 -2.86
N LEU A 102 -9.14 -12.19 -2.13
CA LEU A 102 -10.49 -12.17 -2.71
C LEU A 102 -10.82 -10.81 -3.34
N ARG A 103 -10.53 -9.72 -2.63
CA ARG A 103 -10.68 -8.36 -3.15
C ARG A 103 -9.89 -8.15 -4.44
N VAL A 104 -8.60 -8.52 -4.45
CA VAL A 104 -7.73 -8.38 -5.63
C VAL A 104 -8.30 -9.15 -6.83
N GLU A 105 -8.84 -10.35 -6.60
CA GLU A 105 -9.50 -11.11 -7.67
C GLU A 105 -10.78 -10.43 -8.18
N SER A 106 -11.58 -9.80 -7.31
CA SER A 106 -12.71 -8.97 -7.74
C SER A 106 -12.28 -7.76 -8.57
N GLU A 107 -11.19 -7.07 -8.19
CA GLU A 107 -10.65 -5.95 -8.97
C GLU A 107 -10.14 -6.41 -10.35
N ARG A 108 -9.43 -7.55 -10.40
CA ARG A 108 -8.99 -8.18 -11.66
C ARG A 108 -10.16 -8.61 -12.53
N TYR A 109 -11.24 -9.11 -11.93
CA TYR A 109 -12.48 -9.43 -12.64
C TYR A 109 -13.09 -8.18 -13.28
N ASN A 110 -13.28 -7.11 -12.49
CA ASN A 110 -13.84 -5.85 -13.00
C ASN A 110 -12.97 -5.24 -14.11
N SER A 111 -11.65 -5.34 -14.02
CA SER A 111 -10.75 -4.89 -15.09
C SER A 111 -10.95 -5.67 -16.39
N ARG A 112 -11.18 -6.99 -16.33
CA ARG A 112 -11.47 -7.82 -17.50
C ARG A 112 -12.84 -7.50 -18.09
N PHE A 113 -13.84 -7.32 -17.22
CA PHE A 113 -15.17 -6.92 -17.65
C PHE A 113 -15.15 -5.55 -18.33
N LYS A 114 -14.41 -4.58 -17.77
CA LYS A 114 -14.22 -3.26 -18.37
C LYS A 114 -13.54 -3.32 -19.74
N ALA A 115 -12.65 -4.29 -19.97
CA ALA A 115 -12.02 -4.48 -21.28
C ALA A 115 -13.00 -4.91 -22.39
N LEU A 116 -14.23 -5.34 -22.05
CA LEU A 116 -15.31 -5.57 -23.02
C LEU A 116 -15.95 -4.26 -23.53
N ASP A 117 -15.56 -3.10 -22.98
CA ASP A 117 -15.99 -1.75 -23.36
C ASP A 117 -17.51 -1.49 -23.31
N PHE A 118 -18.21 -2.20 -22.41
CA PHE A 118 -19.65 -1.96 -22.18
C PHE A 118 -19.97 -0.65 -21.45
N GLU A 119 -18.95 0.09 -20.99
CA GLU A 119 -19.13 1.45 -20.45
C GLU A 119 -19.67 2.42 -21.50
N LYS A 120 -19.41 2.16 -22.78
CA LYS A 120 -19.94 2.91 -23.93
C LYS A 120 -20.96 2.09 -24.71
N ALA A 121 -21.94 1.52 -24.00
CA ALA A 121 -22.97 0.69 -24.61
C ALA A 121 -23.68 1.45 -25.76
N TYR A 122 -23.74 0.83 -26.95
CA TYR A 122 -24.48 1.36 -28.10
C TYR A 122 -26.00 1.37 -27.88
N VAL A 123 -26.48 0.51 -26.97
CA VAL A 123 -27.89 0.38 -26.60
C VAL A 123 -28.31 1.48 -25.62
N ARG A 124 -29.52 2.02 -25.82
CA ARG A 124 -30.00 3.21 -25.08
C ARG A 124 -31.01 2.93 -23.96
N ASN A 125 -31.58 1.73 -23.88
CA ASN A 125 -32.56 1.38 -22.86
C ASN A 125 -31.95 0.49 -21.75
N ILE A 126 -32.45 0.63 -20.51
CA ILE A 126 -31.88 -0.04 -19.33
C ILE A 126 -31.93 -1.56 -19.42
N ASN A 127 -32.96 -2.13 -20.03
CA ASN A 127 -33.11 -3.57 -20.19
C ASN A 127 -32.04 -4.13 -21.13
N SER A 128 -31.79 -3.46 -22.26
CA SER A 128 -30.75 -3.83 -23.21
C SER A 128 -29.35 -3.65 -22.61
N VAL A 129 -29.11 -2.59 -21.85
CA VAL A 129 -27.84 -2.40 -21.11
C VAL A 129 -27.64 -3.52 -20.08
N SER A 130 -28.68 -3.87 -19.33
CA SER A 130 -28.67 -4.97 -18.37
C SER A 130 -28.35 -6.31 -19.05
N ASN A 131 -29.04 -6.62 -20.15
CA ASN A 131 -28.80 -7.83 -20.93
C ASN A 131 -27.37 -7.88 -21.48
N LEU A 132 -26.85 -6.76 -21.99
CA LEU A 132 -25.48 -6.67 -22.48
C LEU A 132 -24.45 -6.96 -21.37
N ASN A 133 -24.66 -6.41 -20.18
CA ASN A 133 -23.82 -6.71 -19.02
C ASN A 133 -23.89 -8.18 -18.61
N THR A 134 -25.09 -8.77 -18.61
CA THR A 134 -25.28 -10.20 -18.38
C THR A 134 -24.47 -11.05 -19.37
N PHE A 135 -24.50 -10.69 -20.66
CA PHE A 135 -23.66 -11.37 -21.66
C PHE A 135 -22.17 -11.25 -21.34
N GLY A 136 -21.68 -10.09 -20.90
CA GLY A 136 -20.28 -9.92 -20.49
C GLY A 136 -19.88 -10.79 -19.31
N HIS A 137 -20.77 -10.96 -18.34
CA HIS A 137 -20.52 -11.85 -17.22
C HIS A 137 -20.50 -13.32 -17.65
N ILE A 138 -21.44 -13.72 -18.53
CA ILE A 138 -21.49 -15.07 -19.10
C ILE A 138 -20.22 -15.35 -19.90
N THR A 139 -19.79 -14.46 -20.80
CA THR A 139 -18.60 -14.69 -21.63
C THR A 139 -17.33 -14.88 -20.79
N LEU A 140 -17.11 -14.05 -19.77
CA LEU A 140 -15.97 -14.21 -18.85
C LEU A 140 -16.03 -15.54 -18.08
N LEU A 141 -17.24 -15.96 -17.67
CA LEU A 141 -17.42 -17.24 -16.98
C LEU A 141 -17.18 -18.42 -17.93
N THR A 142 -17.64 -18.33 -19.18
CA THR A 142 -17.41 -19.35 -20.21
C THR A 142 -15.92 -19.56 -20.45
N VAL A 143 -15.13 -18.48 -20.59
CA VAL A 143 -13.65 -18.58 -20.72
C VAL A 143 -13.06 -19.36 -19.55
N ALA A 144 -13.49 -19.06 -18.32
CA ALA A 144 -12.99 -19.75 -17.15
C ALA A 144 -13.36 -21.26 -17.14
N ILE A 145 -14.61 -21.58 -17.47
CA ILE A 145 -15.09 -22.97 -17.53
C ILE A 145 -14.34 -23.75 -18.61
N VAL A 146 -14.17 -23.19 -19.80
CA VAL A 146 -13.45 -23.84 -20.91
C VAL A 146 -11.99 -24.11 -20.53
N ALA A 147 -11.30 -23.13 -19.94
CA ALA A 147 -9.93 -23.32 -19.47
C ALA A 147 -9.81 -24.47 -18.46
N ILE A 148 -10.73 -24.56 -17.49
CA ILE A 148 -10.78 -25.66 -16.52
C ILE A 148 -11.03 -27.00 -17.22
N LYS A 149 -11.96 -27.06 -18.17
CA LYS A 149 -12.28 -28.29 -18.92
C LYS A 149 -11.11 -28.76 -19.78
N LEU A 150 -10.28 -27.85 -20.27
CA LEU A 150 -9.06 -28.15 -21.03
C LEU A 150 -7.85 -28.44 -20.13
N GLY A 151 -7.99 -28.38 -18.79
CA GLY A 151 -6.88 -28.58 -17.84
C GLY A 151 -5.90 -27.40 -17.76
N LYS A 152 -6.24 -26.25 -18.35
CA LYS A 152 -5.39 -25.06 -18.46
C LYS A 152 -5.73 -24.05 -17.37
N PHE A 153 -5.45 -24.41 -16.12
CA PHE A 153 -5.82 -23.63 -14.95
C PHE A 153 -5.18 -22.25 -14.86
N ASP A 154 -4.08 -21.99 -15.57
CA ASP A 154 -3.42 -20.68 -15.56
C ASP A 154 -4.08 -19.68 -16.52
N GLU A 155 -4.91 -20.17 -17.45
CA GLU A 155 -5.42 -19.38 -18.58
C GLU A 155 -6.88 -18.96 -18.42
N PHE A 156 -7.55 -19.41 -17.36
CA PHE A 156 -8.98 -19.12 -17.09
C PHE A 156 -9.33 -17.63 -17.01
N LYS A 157 -8.33 -16.75 -16.99
CA LYS A 157 -8.49 -15.31 -16.91
C LYS A 157 -8.27 -14.58 -18.24
N SER A 158 -7.81 -15.25 -19.30
CA SER A 158 -7.42 -14.62 -20.56
C SER A 158 -7.92 -15.43 -21.75
N LEU A 159 -8.85 -14.87 -22.51
CA LEU A 159 -9.29 -15.45 -23.78
C LEU A 159 -8.12 -15.59 -24.76
N VAL A 160 -7.26 -14.57 -24.84
CA VAL A 160 -6.11 -14.57 -25.76
C VAL A 160 -5.15 -15.72 -25.42
N ALA A 161 -4.82 -15.89 -24.14
CA ALA A 161 -3.93 -16.97 -23.71
C ALA A 161 -4.56 -18.34 -23.99
N LEU A 162 -5.86 -18.48 -23.69
CA LEU A 162 -6.62 -19.71 -23.95
C LEU A 162 -6.68 -20.08 -25.43
N MET A 163 -6.78 -19.09 -26.32
CA MET A 163 -6.76 -19.31 -27.77
C MET A 163 -5.37 -19.63 -28.31
N GLN A 164 -4.31 -19.06 -27.73
CA GLN A 164 -2.93 -19.32 -28.16
C GLN A 164 -2.41 -20.68 -27.73
N SER A 165 -2.96 -21.22 -26.64
CA SER A 165 -2.56 -22.51 -26.09
C SER A 165 -3.36 -23.68 -26.66
N ALA A 166 -4.51 -23.42 -27.30
CA ALA A 166 -5.45 -24.40 -27.84
C ALA A 166 -4.94 -24.99 -29.17
#